data_AF-A0A6L3AB49-F1
#
_entry.id   AF-A0A6L3AB49-F1
#
_cell.length_a   1.000
_cell.length_b   1.000
_cell.length_c   1.000
_cell.angle_alpha   90.00
_cell.angle_beta   90.00
_cell.angle_gamma   90.00
#
_symmetry.space_group_name_H-M   'P 1'
#
loop_
_entity.id
_entity.type
_entity.pdbx_description
1 polymer ?
#
loop_
_entity_poly.entity_id
_entity_poly.type
_entity_poly.pdbx_seq_one_letter_code
_entity_poly.pdbx_strand_id
1 'polypeptide(L)'
;FSTGFSDPEVDAAIDKAATTLDAKQRATAYHDLQRLIYKKDPAFINFFGLRSQSVARPHIMNYPYYGAVNINYQLNKAVWINKA
;
A
#
# COMPACT_ATOMS: atom_id res chain seq x y z
N PHE A 1 6.12 -15.58 9.22
CA PHE A 1 6.16 -15.01 10.58
C PHE A 1 4.72 -14.78 11.04
N SER A 2 4.24 -15.56 12.01
CA SER A 2 3.05 -15.17 12.77
C SER A 2 3.57 -14.30 13.91
N THR A 3 3.15 -13.03 13.98
CA THR A 3 3.62 -12.12 15.02
C THR A 3 2.93 -12.38 16.37
N GLY A 4 1.87 -13.21 16.39
CA GLY A 4 1.07 -13.46 17.59
C GLY A 4 0.30 -12.25 18.11
N PHE A 5 0.33 -11.13 17.39
CA PHE A 5 -0.32 -9.89 17.79
C PHE A 5 -1.83 -10.01 17.63
N SER A 6 -2.55 -9.79 18.73
CA SER A 6 -4.00 -9.67 18.78
C SER A 6 -4.33 -8.68 19.88
N ASP A 7 -5.12 -7.67 19.55
CA ASP A 7 -5.66 -6.69 20.49
C ASP A 7 -7.11 -6.43 20.09
N PRO A 8 -8.10 -6.73 20.94
CA PRO A 8 -9.51 -6.62 20.58
C PRO A 8 -9.95 -5.21 20.15
N GLU A 9 -9.29 -4.17 20.65
CA GLU A 9 -9.58 -2.78 20.29
C GLU A 9 -9.06 -2.46 18.88
N VAL A 10 -7.88 -2.98 18.54
CA VAL A 10 -7.32 -2.91 17.19
C VAL A 10 -8.20 -3.68 16.21
N ASP A 11 -8.64 -4.90 16.57
CA ASP A 11 -9.49 -5.74 15.74
C ASP A 11 -10.84 -5.04 15.44
N ALA A 12 -11.49 -4.49 16.48
CA ALA A 12 -12.73 -3.73 16.31
C ALA A 12 -12.54 -2.45 15.47
N ALA A 13 -11.41 -1.77 15.60
CA ALA A 13 -11.10 -0.59 14.81
C ALA A 13 -10.84 -0.92 13.33
N ILE A 14 -10.22 -2.07 13.04
CA ILE A 14 -10.07 -2.61 11.68
C ILE A 14 -11.43 -2.86 11.06
N ASP A 15 -12.30 -3.60 11.75
CA ASP A 15 -13.63 -3.96 11.25
C ASP A 15 -14.48 -2.71 10.97
N LYS A 16 -14.41 -1.72 11.87
CA LYS A 16 -15.07 -0.42 11.66
C LYS A 16 -14.54 0.32 10.44
N ALA A 17 -13.22 0.38 10.25
CA ALA A 17 -12.64 1.04 9.08
C ALA A 17 -13.02 0.32 7.79
N ALA A 18 -12.99 -1.02 7.78
CA ALA A 18 -13.35 -1.84 6.63
C ALA A 18 -14.83 -1.70 6.22
N THR A 19 -15.73 -1.53 7.19
CA THR A 19 -17.17 -1.36 6.95
C THR A 19 -17.60 0.09 6.71
N THR A 20 -16.70 1.07 6.86
CA THR A 20 -17.00 2.48 6.60
C THR A 20 -17.09 2.75 5.09
N LEU A 21 -18.27 3.12 4.58
CA LEU A 21 -18.52 3.31 3.15
C LEU A 21 -17.93 4.62 2.60
N ASP A 22 -18.01 5.71 3.36
CA ASP A 22 -17.45 6.99 2.95
C ASP A 22 -15.91 6.93 2.87
N ALA A 23 -15.35 7.33 1.73
CA ALA A 23 -13.93 7.18 1.47
C ALA A 23 -13.06 8.06 2.39
N LYS A 24 -13.52 9.28 2.70
CA LYS A 24 -12.77 10.21 3.55
C LYS A 24 -12.77 9.75 5.00
N GLN A 25 -13.92 9.33 5.51
CA GLN A 25 -14.05 8.76 6.85
C GLN A 25 -13.25 7.46 6.98
N ARG A 26 -13.29 6.59 5.97
CA ARG A 26 -12.50 5.36 5.93
C ARG A 26 -11.00 5.65 5.98
N ALA A 27 -10.51 6.63 5.22
CA ALA A 27 -9.11 7.05 5.27
C ALA A 27 -8.71 7.55 6.67
N THR A 28 -9.53 8.40 7.29
CA THR A 28 -9.30 8.86 8.67
C THR A 28 -9.28 7.69 9.65
N ALA A 29 -10.22 6.76 9.54
CA ALA A 29 -10.29 5.58 10.41
C ALA A 29 -9.02 4.70 10.31
N TYR A 30 -8.47 4.51 9.11
CA TYR A 30 -7.21 3.79 8.94
C TYR A 30 -6.00 4.54 9.54
N HIS A 31 -5.97 5.88 9.45
CA HIS A 31 -4.91 6.66 10.11
C HIS A 31 -5.01 6.58 11.64
N ASP A 32 -6.22 6.61 12.19
CA ASP A 32 -6.43 6.46 13.63
C ASP A 32 -6.09 5.05 14.12
N LEU A 33 -6.46 4.02 13.34
CA LEU A 33 -6.03 2.64 13.58
C LEU A 33 -4.50 2.52 13.61
N GLN A 34 -3.79 3.13 12.65
CA GLN A 34 -2.33 3.10 12.62
C GLN A 34 -1.74 3.76 13.90
N ARG A 35 -2.30 4.88 14.35
CA ARG A 35 -1.91 5.51 15.62
C ARG A 35 -2.21 4.63 16.82
N LEU A 36 -3.34 3.93 16.82
CA LEU A 36 -3.70 2.98 17.88
C LEU A 36 -2.68 1.84 17.97
N ILE A 37 -2.33 1.23 16.84
CA ILE A 37 -1.31 0.16 16.77
C ILE A 37 0.03 0.64 17.36
N TYR A 38 0.47 1.87 17.03
CA TYR A 38 1.71 2.43 17.60
C TYR A 38 1.63 2.83 19.07
N LYS A 39 0.43 3.11 19.60
CA LYS A 39 0.22 3.38 21.04
C LYS A 39 0.21 2.10 21.87
N LYS A 40 -0.17 0.99 21.25
CA LYS A 40 0.00 -0.36 21.81
C LYS A 40 1.47 -0.77 21.69
N ASP A 41 1.79 -2.02 21.98
CA ASP A 41 3.09 -2.62 21.67
C ASP A 41 3.03 -3.22 20.26
N PRO A 42 3.42 -2.48 19.20
CA PRO A 42 3.17 -2.91 17.83
C PRO A 42 4.01 -4.14 17.49
N ALA A 43 3.39 -5.07 16.77
CA ALA A 43 4.05 -6.30 16.33
C ALA A 43 5.31 -6.09 15.47
N PHE A 44 5.40 -4.91 14.83
CA PHE A 44 6.55 -4.46 14.07
C PHE A 44 6.59 -2.93 14.02
N ILE A 45 7.79 -2.37 13.91
CA ILE A 45 8.00 -0.94 13.65
C ILE A 45 8.43 -0.79 12.19
N ASN A 46 7.65 -0.05 11.40
CA ASN A 46 8.05 0.28 10.05
C ASN A 46 9.15 1.35 10.08
N PHE A 47 10.38 0.99 9.74
CA PHE A 47 11.54 1.89 9.74
C PHE A 47 11.96 2.35 8.33
N PHE A 48 11.36 1.80 7.27
CA PHE A 48 11.60 2.23 5.89
C PHE A 48 10.37 2.01 5.02
N GLY A 49 10.28 2.81 3.95
CA GLY A 49 9.37 2.56 2.84
C GLY A 49 10.15 1.97 1.66
N LEU A 50 9.54 1.01 0.96
CA LEU A 50 10.11 0.50 -0.28
C LEU A 50 9.87 1.50 -1.40
N ARG A 51 10.96 2.00 -1.99
CA ARG A 51 10.92 2.71 -3.27
C ARG A 51 11.52 1.79 -4.33
N SER A 52 10.71 1.42 -5.31
CA SER A 52 11.21 0.75 -6.51
C SER A 52 11.47 1.80 -7.58
N GLN A 53 12.63 1.70 -8.24
CA GLN A 53 12.91 2.42 -9.47
C GLN A 53 13.18 1.40 -10.56
N SER A 54 12.19 1.22 -11.42
CA SER A 54 12.36 0.38 -12.61
C SER A 54 12.99 1.21 -13.71
N VAL A 55 14.03 0.66 -14.34
CA VAL A 55 14.65 1.24 -15.54
C VAL A 55 14.03 0.59 -16.78
N ALA A 56 13.52 1.42 -17.70
CA ALA A 56 13.05 0.96 -19.00
C ALA A 56 14.11 1.24 -20.07
N ARG A 57 14.19 0.38 -21.09
CA ARG A 57 15.05 0.64 -22.26
C ARG A 57 14.51 1.87 -23.02
N PRO A 58 15.37 2.68 -23.67
CA PRO A 58 14.93 3.90 -24.37
C PRO A 58 13.90 3.67 -25.48
N HIS A 59 13.90 2.49 -26.10
CA HIS A 59 12.96 2.12 -27.16
C HIS A 59 11.62 1.59 -26.64
N ILE A 60 11.41 1.54 -25.32
CA ILE A 60 10.13 1.17 -24.71
C ILE A 60 9.34 2.46 -24.49
N MET A 61 8.21 2.55 -25.18
CA MET A 61 7.35 3.72 -25.16
C MET A 61 6.20 3.53 -24.18
N ASN A 62 5.77 4.66 -23.59
CA ASN A 62 4.66 4.71 -22.63
C ASN A 62 4.86 3.76 -21.45
N TYR A 63 6.12 3.62 -20.99
CA TYR A 63 6.44 2.86 -19.79
C TYR A 63 5.82 3.57 -18.58
N PRO A 64 4.86 2.95 -17.89
CA PRO A 64 4.20 3.57 -16.76
C PRO A 64 5.18 3.74 -15.60
N TYR A 65 5.34 4.98 -15.15
CA TYR A 65 6.09 5.30 -13.94
C TYR A 65 5.22 4.97 -12.71
N TYR A 66 5.37 3.76 -12.18
CA TYR A 66 4.71 3.36 -10.94
C TYR A 66 5.50 3.85 -9.73
N GLY A 67 5.54 5.18 -9.54
CA GLY A 67 6.25 5.83 -8.43
C GLY A 67 5.73 5.47 -7.02
N ALA A 68 4.62 4.75 -6.91
CA ALA A 68 4.13 4.18 -5.66
C ALA A 68 3.15 3.04 -5.97
N VAL A 69 3.48 1.84 -5.50
CA VAL A 69 2.59 0.70 -5.17
C VAL A 69 1.35 0.46 -6.07
N ASN A 70 1.48 -0.51 -6.97
CA ASN A 70 0.47 -1.57 -7.09
C ASN A 70 1.19 -2.85 -7.51
N ILE A 71 1.01 -3.92 -6.73
CA ILE A 71 1.76 -5.18 -6.82
C ILE A 71 1.43 -5.95 -8.11
N ASN A 72 0.46 -5.51 -8.93
CA ASN A 72 -0.03 -6.31 -10.07
C ASN A 72 -0.55 -5.48 -11.26
N TYR A 73 0.26 -4.65 -11.90
CA TYR A 73 -0.08 -4.09 -13.23
C TYR A 73 1.08 -4.18 -14.22
N GLN A 74 1.48 -5.40 -14.57
CA GLN A 74 2.31 -5.64 -15.77
C GLN A 74 1.47 -5.78 -17.05
N LEU A 75 0.14 -5.73 -16.96
CA LEU A 75 -0.78 -5.86 -18.10
C LEU A 75 -1.08 -4.49 -18.73
N ASN A 76 -0.09 -3.88 -19.36
CA ASN A 76 -0.29 -2.61 -20.06
C ASN A 76 -0.57 -2.86 -21.55
N LYS A 77 -1.82 -2.65 -21.98
CA LYS A 77 -2.21 -2.66 -23.40
C LYS A 77 -1.56 -1.56 -24.23
N ALA A 78 -0.99 -0.54 -23.58
CA ALA A 78 -0.47 0.66 -24.21
C ALA A 78 1.05 0.81 -24.09
N VAL A 79 1.81 -0.25 -23.79
CA VAL A 79 3.29 -0.23 -23.89
C VAL A 79 3.67 -0.81 -25.25
N TRP A 80 4.55 -0.12 -25.98
CA TRP A 80 5.03 -0.57 -27.29
C TRP A 80 6.53 -0.34 -27.47
N ILE A 81 7.09 -0.94 -28.52
CA ILE A 81 8.49 -0.84 -28.87
C ILE A 81 8.63 0.08 -30.08
N ASN A 82 9.50 1.09 -29.98
CA ASN A 82 9.94 1.89 -31.11
C ASN A 82 11.43 1.63 -31.38
N LYS A 83 11.71 0.63 -32.21
CA LYS A 83 13.06 0.36 -32.74
C LYS A 83 13.12 0.96 -34.15
N ALA A 84 13.44 2.25 -34.22
CA ALA A 84 13.93 2.87 -35.44
C ALA A 84 15.45 2.65 -35.53
#